data_AF-A0A967SJ56-F1
#
_entry.id   AF-A0A967SJ56-F1
#
_cell.length_a   1.000
_cell.length_b   1.000
_cell.length_c   1.000
_cell.angle_alpha   90.00
_cell.angle_beta   90.00
_cell.angle_gamma   90.00
#
_symmetry.space_group_name_H-M   'P 1'
#
loop_
_entity.id
_entity.type
_entity.pdbx_description
1 polymer ?
#
loop_
_entity_poly.entity_id
_entity_poly.type
_entity_poly.pdbx_seq_one_letter_code
_entity_poly.pdbx_strand_id
1 'polypeptide(L)' 'MSTREAVLVSADWVAEHLDDPKVVLVEVDEDTAAYDKNHIAGAVKLDWKADLQDA' A
#
# COMPACT_ATOMS: atom_id res chain seq x y z
N MET A 1 -23.92 1.56 3.47
CA MET A 1 -22.45 1.51 3.52
C MET A 1 -22.01 2.29 4.73
N SER A 2 -21.33 1.64 5.67
CA SER A 2 -20.71 2.32 6.80
C SER A 2 -19.52 3.14 6.31
N THR A 3 -19.19 4.25 6.99
CA THR A 3 -17.97 5.02 6.68
C THR A 3 -16.71 4.17 6.73
N ARG A 4 -16.68 3.13 7.56
CA ARG A 4 -15.57 2.17 7.66
C ARG A 4 -15.39 1.36 6.37
N GLU A 5 -16.48 0.87 5.78
CA GLU A 5 -16.46 0.05 4.56
C GLU A 5 -16.00 0.85 3.33
N ALA A 6 -16.10 2.19 3.39
CA ALA A 6 -15.65 3.06 2.31
C ALA A 6 -14.15 3.37 2.33
N VAL A 7 -13.46 3.08 3.45
CA VAL A 7 -12.04 3.47 3.64
C VAL A 7 -11.13 2.32 4.06
N LEU A 8 -11.68 1.13 4.30
CA LEU A 8 -10.92 -0.05 4.68
C LEU A 8 -11.36 -1.26 3.84
N VAL A 9 -10.39 -2.05 3.43
CA VAL A 9 -10.56 -3.31 2.70
C VAL A 9 -9.96 -4.46 3.51
N SER A 10 -10.39 -5.68 3.22
CA SER A 10 -9.80 -6.90 3.80
C SER A 10 -8.57 -7.34 3.00
N ALA A 11 -7.74 -8.21 3.59
CA ALA A 11 -6.63 -8.84 2.87
C ALA A 11 -7.11 -9.70 1.70
N ASP A 12 -8.24 -10.42 1.86
CA ASP A 12 -8.83 -11.21 0.79
C ASP A 12 -9.25 -10.33 -0.40
N TRP A 13 -9.85 -9.17 -0.13
CA TRP A 13 -10.20 -8.22 -1.18
C TRP A 13 -8.95 -7.76 -1.95
N VAL A 14 -7.85 -7.50 -1.25
CA VAL A 14 -6.57 -7.13 -1.90
C VAL A 14 -6.08 -8.27 -2.79
N ALA A 15 -6.11 -9.51 -2.31
CA ALA A 15 -5.69 -10.68 -3.09
C ALA A 15 -6.53 -10.86 -4.37
N GLU A 16 -7.84 -10.58 -4.30
CA GLU A 16 -8.76 -10.63 -5.45
C GLU A 16 -8.53 -9.51 -6.49
N HIS A 17 -7.89 -8.40 -6.09
CA HIS A 17 -7.73 -7.20 -6.93
C HIS A 17 -6.27 -6.91 -7.33
N LEU A 18 -5.34 -7.86 -7.15
CA LEU A 18 -3.91 -7.66 -7.45
C LEU A 18 -3.63 -7.23 -8.89
N ASP A 19 -4.45 -7.68 -9.85
CA ASP A 19 -4.31 -7.40 -11.27
C ASP A 19 -5.32 -6.35 -11.79
N ASP A 20 -6.08 -5.68 -10.91
CA ASP A 20 -7.03 -4.64 -11.33
C ASP A 20 -6.26 -3.37 -11.77
N PRO A 21 -6.35 -2.94 -13.05
CA PRO A 21 -5.63 -1.77 -13.55
C PRO A 21 -6.08 -0.44 -12.91
N LYS A 22 -7.16 -0.44 -12.11
CA LYS A 22 -7.66 0.72 -11.39
C LYS A 22 -7.21 0.75 -9.91
N VAL A 23 -6.52 -0.28 -9.44
CA VAL A 23 -6.04 -0.40 -8.06
C VAL A 23 -4.52 -0.32 -8.04
N VAL A 24 -3.99 0.51 -7.14
CA VAL A 24 -2.55 0.57 -6.87
C VAL A 24 -2.35 0.34 -5.38
N LEU A 25 -1.50 -0.64 -5.05
CA LEU A 25 -1.05 -0.86 -3.69
C LEU A 25 0.17 0.00 -3.41
N VAL A 26 0.18 0.65 -2.25
CA VAL A 26 1.29 1.52 -1.83
C VAL A 26 1.72 1.09 -0.43
N GLU A 27 2.99 0.69 -0.30
CA GLU A 27 3.62 0.45 0.99
C GLU A 27 4.29 1.73 1.46
N VAL A 28 3.98 2.15 2.69
CA VAL A 28 4.52 3.34 3.33
C VAL A 28 5.07 2.93 4.70
N ASP A 29 6.36 3.10 4.90
CA ASP A 29 7.04 2.74 6.14
C ASP A 29 8.15 3.76 6.47
N GLU A 30 8.51 3.84 7.75
CA GLU A 30 9.70 4.56 8.23
C GLU A 30 10.99 3.76 7.98
N ASP A 31 10.91 2.43 7.98
CA ASP A 31 11.99 1.51 7.59
C ASP A 31 11.69 0.86 6.24
N THR A 32 12.21 1.49 5.19
CA THR A 32 12.01 1.04 3.80
C THR A 32 12.73 -0.25 3.44
N ALA A 33 13.57 -0.81 4.33
CA ALA A 33 14.20 -2.11 4.09
C ALA A 33 13.20 -3.27 4.10
N ALA A 34 12.02 -3.10 4.73
CA ALA A 34 10.95 -4.10 4.70
C ALA A 34 10.49 -4.36 3.27
N TYR A 35 10.12 -3.32 2.53
CA TYR A 35 9.73 -3.39 1.12
C TYR A 35 10.81 -4.07 0.26
N ASP A 36 12.07 -3.65 0.42
CA ASP A 36 13.18 -4.17 -0.40
C ASP A 36 13.46 -5.65 -0.12
N LYS A 37 13.15 -6.13 1.10
CA LYS A 37 13.22 -7.55 1.44
C LYS A 37 12.09 -8.36 0.82
N ASN A 38 10.85 -7.89 0.93
CA ASN A 38 9.68 -8.44 0.26
C ASN A 38 8.49 -7.48 0.37
N HIS A 39 7.58 -7.52 -0.60
CA HIS A 39 6.35 -6.72 -0.60
C HIS A 39 5.23 -7.44 -1.35
N ILE A 40 4.01 -6.91 -1.25
CA ILE A 40 2.87 -7.43 -2.03
C ILE A 40 3.14 -7.18 -3.52
N ALA A 41 2.90 -8.18 -4.37
CA ALA A 41 3.13 -8.08 -5.81
C ALA A 41 2.43 -6.84 -6.41
N GLY A 42 3.17 -6.05 -7.20
CA GLY A 42 2.67 -4.83 -7.84
C GLY A 42 2.61 -3.60 -6.93
N ALA A 43 2.88 -3.73 -5.62
CA ALA A 43 2.92 -2.58 -4.72
C ALA A 43 4.11 -1.67 -5.02
N VAL A 44 3.90 -0.36 -4.90
CA VAL A 44 4.95 0.66 -4.97
C VAL A 44 5.35 1.14 -3.59
N LYS A 45 6.59 1.60 -3.45
CA LYS A 45 7.13 2.14 -2.21
C LYS A 45 6.98 3.66 -2.15
N LEU A 46 6.58 4.19 -1.01
CA LEU A 46 6.83 5.58 -0.61
C LEU A 46 7.65 5.59 0.68
N ASP A 47 8.78 6.27 0.66
CA ASP A 47 9.64 6.45 1.84
C ASP A 47 9.08 7.59 2.70
N TRP A 48 8.67 7.30 3.93
CA TRP A 48 8.09 8.31 4.81
C TRP A 48 9.01 9.51 5.04
N LYS A 49 10.32 9.29 5.16
CA LYS A 49 11.30 10.35 5.47
C LYS A 49 11.69 11.12 4.23
N ALA A 50 11.87 10.45 3.09
CA ALA A 50 12.37 11.09 1.88
C ALA A 50 11.26 11.71 1.02
N ASP A 51 10.08 11.09 0.96
CA ASP A 51 9.03 11.48 -0.01
C ASP A 51 7.89 12.29 0.62
N LEU A 52 7.66 12.15 1.94
CA LEU A 52 6.46 12.65 2.60
C LEU A 52 6.70 13.68 3.71
N GLN A 53 7.96 13.92 4.11
CA GLN A 53 8.31 14.95 5.08
C GLN A 53 8.83 16.21 4.39
N ASP A 54 8.38 17.37 4.90
CA ASP A 54 8.98 18.66 4.58
C ASP A 54 10.36 18.80 5.26
N ALA A 55 11.22 19.64 4.68
CA ALA A 55 12.56 19.92 5.19
C ALA A 55 12.58 20.82 6.45
#